data_AF-A0A257QJL4-F1
#
_entry.id   AF-A0A257QJL4-F1
#
_cell.length_a   1.000
_cell.length_b   1.000
_cell.length_c   1.000
_cell.angle_alpha   90.00
_cell.angle_beta   90.00
_cell.angle_gamma   90.00
#
_symmetry.space_group_name_H-M   'P 1'
#
loop_
_entity.id
_entity.type
_entity.pdbx_description
1 polymer ?
#
loop_
_entity_poly.entity_id
_entity_poly.type
_entity_poly.pdbx_seq_one_letter_code
_entity_poly.pdbx_strand_id
1 'polypeptide(L)' 'MQPGVVYTTFHFPDSGVNVVTTGNSDWATNCPEYKVTAVEVKKASGPSEWQKDFRRFTVLQDELLEKRETAT' A
#
# COMPACT_ATOMS: atom_id res chain seq x y z
N MET A 1 12.56 19.78 -2.95
CA MET A 1 12.52 19.08 -1.65
C MET A 1 13.86 19.20 -0.97
N GLN A 2 13.89 19.21 0.36
CA GLN A 2 15.13 19.26 1.13
C GLN A 2 15.85 17.90 1.07
N PRO A 3 17.19 17.86 1.02
CA PRO A 3 17.94 16.61 1.12
C PRO A 3 17.54 15.82 2.38
N GLY A 4 17.34 14.51 2.23
CA GLY A 4 16.87 13.64 3.32
C GLY A 4 15.35 13.60 3.51
N VAL A 5 14.57 14.38 2.76
CA VAL A 5 13.09 14.36 2.80
C VAL A 5 12.53 13.81 1.50
N VAL A 6 11.61 12.86 1.62
CA VAL A 6 10.90 12.23 0.49
C VAL A 6 9.39 12.48 0.64
N TYR A 7 8.71 12.65 -0.48
CA TYR A 7 7.27 12.81 -0.58
C TYR A 7 6.72 11.76 -1.55
N THR A 8 5.57 11.20 -1.19
CA THR A 8 4.82 10.24 -2.01
C THR A 8 3.32 10.47 -1.82
N THR A 9 2.51 9.84 -2.66
CA THR A 9 1.04 9.97 -2.61
C THR A 9 0.37 8.60 -2.66
N PHE A 10 -0.77 8.46 -2.00
CA PHE A 10 -1.48 7.20 -1.86
C PHE A 10 -2.73 7.10 -2.77
N HIS A 11 -2.86 7.99 -3.76
CA HIS A 11 -4.06 8.05 -4.62
C HIS A 11 -4.28 6.77 -5.44
N PHE A 12 -3.21 6.03 -5.76
CA PHE A 12 -3.28 4.84 -6.60
C PHE A 12 -3.07 3.58 -5.75
N PRO A 13 -4.04 2.65 -5.70
CA PRO A 13 -3.96 1.46 -4.83
C PRO A 13 -2.78 0.55 -5.20
N ASP A 14 -2.45 0.44 -6.49
CA ASP A 14 -1.34 -0.39 -7.00
C ASP A 14 0.04 0.00 -6.42
N SER A 15 0.19 1.24 -5.95
CA SER A 15 1.44 1.74 -5.40
C SER A 15 1.72 1.21 -3.99
N GLY A 16 0.68 0.84 -3.23
CA GLY A 16 0.86 0.28 -1.89
C GLY A 16 1.52 1.21 -0.88
N VAL A 17 1.41 2.53 -1.02
CA VAL A 17 2.21 3.47 -0.20
C VAL A 17 2.02 3.30 1.31
N ASN A 18 0.80 2.98 1.77
CA ASN A 18 0.53 2.77 3.20
C ASN A 18 1.10 1.45 3.76
N VAL A 19 1.70 0.61 2.92
CA VAL A 19 2.47 -0.57 3.38
C VAL A 19 3.82 -0.14 3.95
N VAL A 20 4.33 1.01 3.51
CA VAL A 20 5.60 1.57 3.96
C VAL A 20 5.43 2.29 5.30
N THR A 21 4.24 2.84 5.58
CA THR A 21 3.96 3.53 6.85
C THR A 21 4.02 2.58 8.04
N THR A 22 4.26 3.13 9.22
CA THR A 22 4.40 2.35 10.46
C THR A 22 3.07 2.22 11.21
N GLY A 23 3.07 1.42 12.28
CA GLY A 23 1.96 1.34 13.23
C GLY A 23 1.92 2.48 14.26
N ASN A 24 2.77 3.50 14.14
CA ASN A 24 2.79 4.62 15.07
C ASN A 24 1.54 5.49 14.93
N SER A 25 1.06 5.99 16.07
CA SER A 25 -0.11 6.85 16.15
C SER A 25 -0.04 7.81 17.32
N ASP A 26 -0.82 8.88 17.23
CA ASP A 26 -1.02 9.82 18.33
C ASP A 26 -1.73 9.16 19.52
N TRP A 27 -1.29 9.49 20.74
CA TRP A 27 -1.77 8.88 21.97
C TRP A 27 -3.23 9.23 22.33
N ALA A 28 -3.72 10.39 21.87
CA ALA A 28 -5.04 10.88 22.26
C ALA A 28 -6.14 10.35 21.34
N THR A 29 -5.85 10.26 20.04
CA THR A 29 -6.87 9.97 19.01
C THR A 29 -6.59 8.71 18.21
N ASN A 30 -5.43 8.08 18.41
CA ASN A 30 -4.93 7.00 17.58
C ASN A 30 -4.82 7.38 16.08
N CYS A 31 -4.67 8.68 15.77
CA CYS A 31 -4.45 9.16 14.42
C CYS A 31 -3.08 8.66 13.90
N PRO A 32 -3.00 7.95 12.76
CA PRO A 32 -1.75 7.35 12.30
C PRO A 32 -0.70 8.36 11.83
N GLU A 33 0.57 8.00 12.02
CA GLU A 33 1.71 8.81 11.59
C GLU A 33 2.00 8.65 10.07
N TYR A 34 1.20 9.30 9.23
CA TYR A 34 1.39 9.27 7.77
C TYR A 34 2.51 10.16 7.25
N LYS A 35 2.92 11.17 8.03
CA LYS A 35 3.82 12.23 7.55
C LYS A 35 5.30 11.93 7.81
N VAL A 36 5.60 10.95 8.67
CA VAL A 36 6.95 10.60 9.07
C VAL A 36 7.08 9.09 9.07
N THR A 37 8.02 8.59 8.28
CA THR A 37 8.39 7.18 8.23
C THR A 37 9.84 7.13 7.76
N ALA A 38 10.69 6.42 8.50
CA ALA A 38 12.07 6.19 8.08
C ALA A 38 12.09 5.20 6.91
N VAL A 39 12.70 5.58 5.79
CA VAL A 39 12.72 4.78 4.56
C VAL A 39 14.13 4.69 3.96
N GLU A 40 14.37 3.63 3.21
CA GLU A 40 15.53 3.50 2.33
C GLU A 40 15.07 3.53 0.87
N VAL A 41 15.63 4.44 0.06
CA VAL A 41 15.27 4.58 -1.36
C VAL A 41 16.35 3.95 -2.24
N LYS A 42 15.95 2.96 -3.04
CA LYS A 42 16.82 2.27 -4.01
C LYS A 42 16.16 2.23 -5.37
N LYS A 43 16.98 2.15 -6.44
CA LYS A 43 16.47 1.85 -7.78
C LYS A 43 15.89 0.43 -7.80
N ALA A 44 14.68 0.28 -8.34
CA ALA A 44 14.01 -1.00 -8.51
C ALA A 44 13.85 -1.33 -9.99
N SER A 45 13.92 -2.62 -10.34
CA SER A 45 13.77 -3.11 -11.72
C SER A 45 12.38 -3.70 -12.01
N GLY A 46 11.45 -3.67 -11.06
CA GLY A 46 10.13 -4.26 -11.20
C GLY A 46 9.26 -4.07 -9.96
N PRO A 47 8.02 -4.62 -9.96
CA PRO A 47 7.10 -4.54 -8.83
C PRO A 47 7.62 -5.33 -7.62
N SER A 48 7.30 -4.86 -6.42
CA SER A 48 7.62 -5.57 -5.18
C SER A 48 6.79 -6.85 -5.04
N GLU A 49 7.22 -7.77 -4.18
CA GLU A 49 6.43 -8.98 -3.86
C GLU A 49 5.05 -8.61 -3.32
N TRP A 50 4.96 -7.61 -2.44
CA TRP A 50 3.67 -7.13 -1.94
C TRP A 50 2.75 -6.67 -3.08
N GLN A 51 3.27 -5.96 -4.08
CA GLN A 51 2.45 -5.51 -5.22
C GLN A 51 1.97 -6.69 -6.09
N LYS A 52 2.79 -7.74 -6.25
CA LYS A 52 2.42 -8.95 -6.97
C LYS A 52 1.32 -9.72 -6.22
N ASP A 53 1.48 -9.88 -4.91
CA ASP A 53 0.52 -10.55 -4.04
C ASP A 53 -0.81 -9.80 -3.99
N PHE A 54 -0.76 -8.47 -3.86
CA PHE A 54 -1.95 -7.62 -3.89
C PHE A 54 -2.72 -7.79 -5.20
N ARG A 55 -2.03 -7.74 -6.35
CA ARG A 55 -2.65 -7.97 -7.66
C ARG A 55 -3.28 -9.36 -7.77
N ARG A 56 -2.55 -10.39 -7.34
CA ARG A 56 -3.06 -11.77 -7.36
C ARG A 56 -4.32 -11.90 -6.49
N PHE A 57 -4.30 -11.29 -5.31
CA PHE A 57 -5.45 -11.29 -4.41
C PHE A 57 -6.66 -10.60 -5.04
N THR A 58 -6.48 -9.42 -5.63
CA THR A 58 -7.55 -8.68 -6.33
C THR A 58 -8.20 -9.53 -7.42
N VAL A 59 -7.39 -10.12 -8.32
CA VAL A 59 -7.90 -10.99 -9.40
C VAL A 59 -8.72 -12.16 -8.83
N LEU A 60 -8.21 -12.81 -7.78
CA LEU A 60 -8.92 -13.91 -7.15
C LEU A 60 -10.26 -13.47 -6.53
N GLN A 61 -10.31 -12.29 -5.91
CA GLN A 61 -11.56 -11.79 -5.34
C GLN A 61 -12.61 -11.50 -6.42
N ASP A 62 -12.20 -10.92 -7.54
CA ASP A 62 -13.09 -10.66 -8.67
C ASP A 62 -13.66 -11.96 -9.24
N GLU A 63 -12.81 -12.98 -9.46
CA GLU A 63 -13.25 -14.31 -9.90
C GLU A 63 -14.23 -14.99 -8.92
N LEU A 64 -14.00 -14.83 -7.61
CA LEU A 64 -14.88 -15.39 -6.59
C LEU A 64 -16.23 -14.67 -6.54
N LEU A 65 -16.25 -13.36 -6.79
CA LEU A 65 -17.47 -12.58 -6.87
C LEU A 65 -18.32 -13.03 -8.06
N GLU A 66 -17.73 -13.16 -9.25
CA GLU A 66 -18.42 -13.65 -10.45
C GLU A 66 -19.02 -15.05 -10.24
N LYS A 67 -18.26 -15.96 -9.61
CA LYS A 67 -18.75 -17.33 -9.28
C LYS A 67 -19.94 -17.31 -8.34
N ARG A 68 -19.98 -16.39 -7.37
CA ARG A 68 -21.11 -16.25 -6.45
C ARG A 68 -22.34 -15.71 -7.18
N GLU A 69 -22.17 -14.69 -8.02
CA GLU A 69 -23.26 -14.06 -8.75
C GLU A 69 -23.90 -15.01 -9.77
N THR A 70 -23.08 -15.84 -10.44
CA THR A 70 -23.57 -16.84 -11.40
C THR A 70 -24.17 -18.08 -10.76
N ALA A 71 -23.92 -18.33 -9.47
CA ALA A 71 -24.48 -19.44 -8.72
C ALA A 71 -25.87 -19.14 -8.10
N THR A 72 -26.37 -17.89 -8.21
CA THR A 72 -27.69 -17.46 -7.76
C THR A 72 -28.67 -17.43 -8.93
#